data_AF-A0A7J3L1T7-F1
#
_entry.id   AF-A0A7J3L1T7-F1
#
_cell.length_a   1.000
_cell.length_b   1.000
_cell.length_c   1.000
_cell.angle_alpha   90.00
_cell.angle_beta   90.00
_cell.angle_gamma   90.00
#
_symmetry.space_group_name_H-M   'P 1'
#
loop_
_entity.id
_entity.type
_entity.pdbx_description
1 polymer ?
#
loop_
_entity_poly.entity_id
_entity_poly.type
_entity_poly.pdbx_seq_one_letter_code
_entity_poly.pdbx_strand_id
1 'polypeptide(L)'
;MSDEWHEEMKEKFKQYGEILDFKAYTEVKIPRGKIDCMWELKEPVSEYFVCFEFETATAGSQIVENLVKTLSLAPQMKPRFLVQVYRDELKGEYREYIEAISRTLPIAVKVITGVGNDVEKTSSAIIIELFNWIGQYADISKEFIMRLEKIVPRRNIIKIFHYGELHRGHLEYLDSALHRLERYLLWIKSIPTEKDKNKVPSEFRSLPEYDVVILSDVSIKYCDVDLLRSFLEYEVKQRGKSMILTGGYGLTKEYNLELGREYLGGEVGERFQGVVVKIAKSKDDIGLGLAFKGFNHFRPTNPEEVVAYWDKDDSPALIVHKVGNGKVIIFTSDCSPAWGTPSIGTEEFKEMWRQIMEKYCISG
;
A
#
# COMPACT_ATOMS: atom_id res chain seq x y z
N MET A 1 -26.26 1.74 30.70
CA MET A 1 -25.26 2.81 30.58
C MET A 1 -24.82 2.76 29.13
N SER A 2 -25.00 3.85 28.36
CA SER A 2 -24.39 3.91 27.03
C SER A 2 -22.89 3.76 27.22
N ASP A 3 -22.26 2.90 26.43
CA ASP A 3 -20.81 2.76 26.46
C ASP A 3 -20.20 4.08 25.98
N GLU A 4 -19.52 4.80 26.87
CA GLU A 4 -18.91 6.12 26.59
C GLU A 4 -18.02 6.05 25.34
N TRP A 5 -17.32 4.93 25.15
CA TRP A 5 -16.51 4.66 23.97
C TRP A 5 -17.32 4.71 22.67
N HIS A 6 -18.53 4.15 22.66
CA HIS A 6 -19.38 4.09 21.46
C HIS A 6 -19.82 5.48 21.01
N GLU A 7 -20.22 6.32 21.96
CA GLU A 7 -20.63 7.70 21.67
C GLU A 7 -19.45 8.57 21.22
N GLU A 8 -18.30 8.42 21.88
CA GLU A 8 -17.08 9.13 21.49
C GLU A 8 -16.62 8.75 20.08
N MET A 9 -16.66 7.46 19.73
CA MET A 9 -16.34 6.98 18.37
C MET A 9 -17.27 7.59 17.32
N LYS A 10 -18.59 7.61 17.56
CA LYS A 10 -19.57 8.22 16.65
C LYS A 10 -19.27 9.69 16.37
N GLU A 11 -19.07 10.48 17.43
CA GLU A 11 -18.79 11.90 17.29
C GLU A 11 -17.42 12.15 16.64
N LYS A 12 -16.41 11.32 16.96
CA LYS A 12 -15.09 11.42 16.34
C LYS A 12 -15.13 11.15 14.84
N PHE A 13 -15.86 10.12 14.41
CA PHE A 13 -16.01 9.81 12.99
C PHE A 13 -16.87 10.81 12.25
N LYS A 14 -17.85 11.44 12.91
CA LYS A 14 -18.56 12.59 12.33
C LYS A 14 -17.61 13.74 12.05
N GLN A 15 -16.79 14.13 13.03
CA GLN A 15 -15.77 15.19 12.86
C GLN A 15 -14.79 14.87 11.72
N TYR A 16 -14.30 13.62 11.65
CA TYR A 16 -13.43 13.19 10.55
C TYR A 16 -14.12 13.28 9.19
N GLY A 17 -15.37 12.83 9.09
CA GLY A 17 -16.16 12.97 7.87
C GLY A 17 -16.26 14.43 7.42
N GLU A 18 -16.54 15.35 8.33
CA GLU A 18 -16.61 16.79 8.04
C GLU A 18 -15.25 17.37 7.59
N ILE A 19 -14.14 17.01 8.25
CA ILE A 19 -12.78 17.44 7.86
C ILE A 19 -12.42 16.94 6.46
N LEU A 20 -12.86 15.73 6.12
CA LEU A 20 -12.67 15.11 4.81
C LEU A 20 -13.68 15.61 3.75
N ASP A 21 -14.52 16.59 4.10
CA ASP A 21 -15.53 17.23 3.24
C ASP A 21 -16.76 16.35 2.91
N PHE A 22 -17.02 15.31 3.70
CA PHE A 22 -18.28 14.57 3.65
C PHE A 22 -19.38 15.30 4.42
N LYS A 23 -20.63 15.03 4.06
CA LYS A 23 -21.74 15.24 4.99
C LYS A 23 -21.74 14.05 5.96
N ALA A 24 -21.52 14.31 7.24
CA ALA A 24 -21.39 13.27 8.25
C ALA A 24 -22.53 13.33 9.27
N TYR A 25 -23.08 12.16 9.60
CA TYR A 25 -24.24 12.02 10.47
C TYR A 25 -24.00 10.94 11.51
N THR A 26 -24.58 11.10 12.70
CA THR A 26 -24.63 10.07 13.76
C THR A 26 -26.06 9.56 13.92
N GLU A 27 -26.21 8.28 14.28
CA GLU A 27 -27.49 7.61 14.52
C GLU A 27 -28.53 7.73 13.40
N VAL A 28 -28.12 7.45 12.16
CA VAL A 28 -29.01 7.54 11.00
C VAL A 28 -30.06 6.43 11.06
N LYS A 29 -31.33 6.81 11.19
CA LYS A 29 -32.46 5.86 11.20
C LYS A 29 -32.68 5.27 9.81
N ILE A 30 -32.79 3.96 9.74
CA ILE A 30 -33.09 3.18 8.53
C ILE A 30 -34.30 2.26 8.80
N PRO A 31 -34.92 1.65 7.76
CA PRO A 31 -36.13 0.85 7.97
C PRO A 31 -35.97 -0.30 8.98
N ARG A 32 -34.77 -0.88 9.09
CA ARG A 32 -34.45 -1.94 10.06
C ARG A 32 -33.33 -1.53 11.02
N GLY A 33 -33.51 -0.42 11.73
CA GLY A 33 -32.65 -0.03 12.83
C GLY A 33 -32.00 1.33 12.65
N LYS A 34 -30.75 1.45 13.10
CA LYS A 34 -29.93 2.66 12.99
C LYS A 34 -28.52 2.31 12.52
N ILE A 35 -27.88 3.25 11.84
CA ILE A 35 -26.45 3.22 11.52
C ILE A 35 -25.75 4.20 12.44
N ASP A 36 -24.65 3.79 13.08
CA ASP A 36 -23.97 4.60 14.09
C ASP A 36 -23.38 5.89 13.53
N CYS A 37 -22.64 5.78 12.43
CA CYS A 37 -22.12 6.94 11.71
C CYS A 37 -22.17 6.73 10.19
N MET A 38 -22.45 7.79 9.44
CA MET A 38 -22.61 7.74 7.99
C MET A 38 -21.95 8.94 7.32
N TRP A 39 -21.18 8.68 6.26
CA TRP A 39 -20.55 9.69 5.41
C TRP A 39 -21.18 9.68 4.01
N GLU A 40 -21.66 10.83 3.57
CA GLU A 40 -22.29 11.06 2.27
C GLU A 40 -21.46 12.06 1.44
N LEU A 41 -21.32 11.79 0.13
CA LEU A 41 -20.68 12.70 -0.81
C LEU A 41 -21.54 13.96 -1.04
N LYS A 42 -20.90 15.11 -1.27
CA LYS A 42 -21.62 16.35 -1.54
C LYS A 42 -22.24 16.40 -2.94
N GLU A 43 -21.56 15.89 -3.97
CA GLU A 43 -22.03 15.92 -5.37
C GLU A 43 -21.45 14.77 -6.24
N PRO A 44 -22.18 14.29 -7.27
CA PRO A 44 -23.62 14.38 -7.40
C PRO A 44 -24.31 13.39 -6.46
N VAL A 45 -25.36 13.89 -5.82
CA VAL A 45 -26.19 13.25 -4.79
C VAL A 45 -26.74 11.91 -5.26
N SER A 46 -26.47 10.83 -4.52
CA SER A 46 -27.42 9.71 -4.28
C SER A 46 -26.81 8.50 -3.57
N GLU A 47 -25.49 8.42 -3.36
CA GLU A 47 -24.88 7.22 -2.78
C GLU A 47 -24.18 7.53 -1.45
N TYR A 48 -24.56 6.80 -0.38
CA TYR A 48 -23.77 6.79 0.84
C TYR A 48 -22.39 6.22 0.54
N PHE A 49 -21.34 6.90 0.99
CA PHE A 49 -19.98 6.49 0.69
C PHE A 49 -19.53 5.44 1.70
N VAL A 50 -19.59 5.78 3.00
CA VAL A 50 -19.20 4.87 4.09
C VAL A 50 -20.23 4.89 5.20
N CYS A 51 -20.63 3.70 5.65
CA CYS A 51 -21.35 3.50 6.91
C CYS A 51 -20.43 2.82 7.92
N PHE A 52 -20.48 3.28 9.17
CA PHE A 52 -19.74 2.73 10.29
C PHE A 52 -20.70 2.16 11.32
N GLU A 53 -20.34 0.99 11.86
CA GLU A 53 -20.98 0.37 13.01
C GLU A 53 -19.89 0.11 14.05
N PHE A 54 -20.06 0.65 15.25
CA PHE A 54 -19.10 0.51 16.35
C PHE A 54 -19.66 -0.50 17.35
N GLU A 55 -18.83 -1.43 17.82
CA GLU A 55 -19.30 -2.48 18.72
C GLU A 55 -18.27 -2.74 19.81
N THR A 56 -18.74 -2.85 21.05
CA THR A 56 -17.86 -2.95 22.22
C THR A 56 -17.64 -4.41 22.65
N ALA A 57 -18.71 -5.20 22.66
CA ALA A 57 -18.68 -6.66 22.79
C ALA A 57 -20.02 -7.22 22.30
N THR A 58 -20.02 -8.08 21.29
CA THR A 58 -21.27 -8.57 20.69
C THR A 58 -21.47 -10.06 20.86
N ALA A 59 -22.72 -10.43 21.21
CA ALA A 59 -23.24 -11.75 20.98
C ALA A 59 -23.46 -11.97 19.47
N GLY A 60 -23.22 -13.18 18.97
CA GLY A 60 -23.18 -13.47 17.53
C GLY A 60 -24.39 -13.03 16.69
N SER A 61 -25.59 -12.91 17.29
CA SER A 61 -26.80 -12.45 16.58
C SER A 61 -26.75 -10.97 16.18
N GLN A 62 -26.17 -10.10 17.00
CA GLN A 62 -26.11 -8.66 16.75
C GLN A 62 -25.14 -8.32 15.61
N ILE A 63 -24.09 -9.13 15.46
CA ILE A 63 -23.13 -9.02 14.37
C ILE A 63 -23.83 -9.17 13.00
N VAL A 64 -24.64 -10.24 12.86
CA VAL A 64 -25.39 -10.50 11.63
C VAL A 64 -26.38 -9.38 11.36
N GLU A 65 -27.11 -8.94 12.38
CA GLU A 65 -28.08 -7.84 12.24
C GLU A 65 -27.42 -6.57 11.68
N ASN A 66 -26.26 -6.18 12.20
CA ASN A 66 -25.53 -5.01 11.70
C ASN A 66 -25.03 -5.17 10.26
N LEU A 67 -24.64 -6.38 9.86
CA LEU A 67 -24.23 -6.66 8.47
C LEU A 67 -25.42 -6.53 7.51
N VAL A 68 -26.57 -7.09 7.89
CA VAL A 68 -27.71 -7.23 6.96
C VAL A 68 -28.68 -6.05 7.03
N LYS A 69 -28.68 -5.21 8.07
CA LYS A 69 -29.64 -4.10 8.20
C LYS A 69 -29.51 -3.09 7.06
N THR A 70 -28.30 -2.90 6.52
CA THR A 70 -28.05 -2.06 5.34
C THR A 70 -28.77 -2.57 4.09
N LEU A 71 -29.13 -3.87 4.02
CA LEU A 71 -29.93 -4.42 2.93
C LEU A 71 -31.39 -3.94 2.93
N SER A 72 -31.85 -3.37 4.04
CA SER A 72 -33.18 -2.75 4.13
C SER A 72 -33.27 -1.41 3.39
N LEU A 73 -32.12 -0.82 3.03
CA LEU A 73 -32.06 0.38 2.20
C LEU A 73 -32.40 0.04 0.74
N ALA A 74 -33.06 0.97 0.07
CA ALA A 74 -33.27 0.87 -1.38
C ALA A 74 -31.91 0.75 -2.09
N PRO A 75 -31.79 0.00 -3.22
CA PRO A 75 -30.50 -0.27 -3.87
C PRO A 75 -29.63 0.97 -4.12
N GLN A 76 -30.24 2.08 -4.55
CA GLN A 76 -29.58 3.36 -4.79
C GLN A 76 -29.09 4.05 -3.51
N MET A 77 -29.67 3.70 -2.36
CA MET A 77 -29.32 4.22 -1.04
C MET A 77 -28.38 3.27 -0.29
N LYS A 78 -27.84 2.22 -0.90
CA LYS A 78 -26.90 1.32 -0.21
C LYS A 78 -25.53 1.96 -0.13
N PRO A 79 -24.80 1.81 0.99
CA PRO A 79 -23.45 2.33 1.08
C PRO A 79 -22.53 1.56 0.14
N ARG A 80 -21.55 2.25 -0.44
CA ARG A 80 -20.46 1.58 -1.16
C ARG A 80 -19.60 0.74 -0.20
N PHE A 81 -19.33 1.30 0.98
CA PHE A 81 -18.48 0.69 2.01
C PHE A 81 -19.22 0.60 3.34
N LEU A 82 -19.27 -0.59 3.94
CA LEU A 82 -19.70 -0.81 5.31
C LEU A 82 -18.49 -1.23 6.15
N VAL A 83 -18.21 -0.47 7.20
CA VAL A 83 -17.09 -0.69 8.10
C VAL A 83 -17.63 -1.09 9.46
N GLN A 84 -17.39 -2.34 9.87
CA GLN A 84 -17.68 -2.79 11.22
C GLN A 84 -16.42 -2.71 12.07
N VAL A 85 -16.52 -2.02 13.20
CA VAL A 85 -15.41 -1.77 14.10
C VAL A 85 -15.72 -2.39 15.46
N TYR A 86 -14.90 -3.34 15.87
CA TYR A 86 -15.02 -4.01 17.16
C TYR A 86 -13.88 -3.58 18.07
N ARG A 87 -14.23 -3.07 19.26
CA ARG A 87 -13.27 -2.68 20.30
C ARG A 87 -12.37 -3.83 20.71
N ASP A 88 -12.97 -4.99 20.93
CA ASP A 88 -12.29 -6.22 21.34
C ASP A 88 -12.03 -7.14 20.14
N GLU A 89 -11.10 -8.09 20.30
CA GLU A 89 -10.82 -9.08 19.26
C GLU A 89 -11.98 -10.07 19.11
N LEU A 90 -12.34 -10.36 17.86
CA LEU A 90 -13.33 -11.38 17.56
C LEU A 90 -12.72 -12.78 17.65
N LYS A 91 -13.45 -13.72 18.23
CA LYS A 91 -13.06 -15.14 18.20
C LYS A 91 -13.08 -15.66 16.75
N GLY A 92 -12.16 -16.58 16.44
CA GLY A 92 -11.93 -17.09 15.08
C GLY A 92 -13.20 -17.58 14.36
N GLU A 93 -14.05 -18.35 15.05
CA GLU A 93 -15.32 -18.85 14.49
C GLU A 93 -16.28 -17.74 14.03
N TYR A 94 -16.33 -16.63 14.76
CA TYR A 94 -17.18 -15.49 14.38
C TYR A 94 -16.57 -14.73 13.20
N ARG A 95 -15.24 -14.59 13.17
CA ARG A 95 -14.56 -13.93 12.07
C ARG A 95 -14.80 -14.64 10.74
N GLU A 96 -14.62 -15.96 10.69
CA GLU A 96 -14.89 -16.75 9.49
C GLU A 96 -16.35 -16.63 9.03
N TYR A 97 -17.28 -16.66 9.98
CA TYR A 97 -18.71 -16.53 9.71
C TYR A 97 -19.07 -15.14 9.14
N ILE A 98 -18.52 -14.07 9.72
CA ILE A 98 -18.70 -12.69 9.24
C ILE A 98 -18.12 -12.52 7.84
N GLU A 99 -16.91 -13.03 7.60
CA GLU A 99 -16.26 -12.95 6.29
C GLU A 99 -17.07 -13.70 5.23
N ALA A 100 -17.66 -14.85 5.58
CA ALA A 100 -18.55 -15.59 4.69
C ALA A 100 -19.81 -14.78 4.34
N ILE A 101 -20.48 -14.16 5.32
CA ILE A 101 -21.65 -13.30 5.06
C ILE A 101 -21.24 -12.10 4.21
N SER A 102 -20.16 -11.42 4.58
CA SER A 102 -19.65 -10.21 3.92
C SER A 102 -19.44 -10.40 2.42
N ARG A 103 -18.95 -11.57 2.00
CA ARG A 103 -18.75 -11.93 0.58
C ARG A 103 -20.06 -12.10 -0.20
N THR A 104 -21.18 -12.31 0.48
CA THR A 104 -22.51 -12.47 -0.16
C THR A 104 -23.28 -11.16 -0.28
N LEU A 105 -22.83 -10.10 0.41
CA LEU A 105 -23.53 -8.82 0.43
C LEU A 105 -23.23 -8.03 -0.85
N PRO A 106 -24.21 -7.30 -1.40
CA PRO A 106 -24.03 -6.43 -2.56
C PRO A 106 -23.38 -5.08 -2.19
N ILE A 107 -22.53 -5.08 -1.16
CA ILE A 107 -21.79 -3.92 -0.63
C ILE A 107 -20.40 -4.38 -0.20
N ALA A 108 -19.40 -3.52 -0.33
CA ALA A 108 -18.07 -3.86 0.14
C ALA A 108 -18.04 -3.75 1.67
N VAL A 109 -17.70 -4.83 2.35
CA VAL A 109 -17.65 -4.86 3.83
C VAL A 109 -16.22 -5.03 4.31
N LYS A 110 -15.85 -4.20 5.28
CA LYS A 110 -14.58 -4.28 6.00
C LYS A 110 -14.86 -4.45 7.49
N VAL A 111 -14.18 -5.39 8.10
CA VAL A 111 -14.30 -5.71 9.52
C VAL A 111 -12.94 -5.45 10.16
N ILE A 112 -12.94 -4.63 11.20
CA ILE A 112 -11.76 -4.22 11.96
C ILE A 112 -12.02 -4.58 13.42
N THR A 113 -11.13 -5.36 14.03
CA THR A 113 -11.33 -5.91 15.38
C THR A 113 -10.15 -5.57 16.28
N GLY A 114 -10.35 -5.68 17.59
CA GLY A 114 -9.26 -5.49 18.55
C GLY A 114 -8.68 -4.07 18.56
N VAL A 115 -9.47 -3.06 18.19
CA VAL A 115 -8.96 -1.69 18.05
C VAL A 115 -8.56 -1.06 19.40
N GLY A 116 -9.15 -1.52 20.51
CA GLY A 116 -8.88 -1.05 21.86
C GLY A 116 -9.67 0.19 22.28
N ASN A 117 -9.42 0.63 23.52
CA ASN A 117 -10.26 1.62 24.22
C ASN A 117 -9.89 3.09 23.96
N ASP A 118 -8.69 3.38 23.44
CA ASP A 118 -8.23 4.75 23.21
C ASP A 118 -8.84 5.29 21.91
N VAL A 119 -9.90 6.10 22.00
CA VAL A 119 -10.67 6.60 20.86
C VAL A 119 -9.80 7.34 19.85
N GLU A 120 -8.82 8.14 20.27
CA GLU A 120 -7.94 8.89 19.35
C GLU A 120 -7.03 7.95 18.56
N LYS A 121 -6.33 7.06 19.26
CA LYS A 121 -5.45 6.08 18.62
C LYS A 121 -6.24 5.12 17.73
N THR A 122 -7.37 4.62 18.22
CA THR A 122 -8.28 3.72 17.51
C THR A 122 -8.83 4.36 16.24
N SER A 123 -9.33 5.59 16.33
CA SER A 123 -9.90 6.30 15.18
C SER A 123 -8.86 6.52 14.09
N SER A 124 -7.63 6.90 14.46
CA SER A 124 -6.53 7.05 13.50
C SER A 124 -6.18 5.73 12.81
N ALA A 125 -6.10 4.62 13.56
CA ALA A 125 -5.84 3.30 13.00
C ALA A 125 -6.93 2.84 12.02
N ILE A 126 -8.21 3.05 12.37
CA ILE A 126 -9.34 2.72 11.49
C ILE A 126 -9.31 3.55 10.20
N ILE A 127 -8.97 4.84 10.26
CA ILE A 127 -8.84 5.69 9.07
C ILE A 127 -7.71 5.18 8.16
N ILE A 128 -6.56 4.84 8.74
CA ILE A 128 -5.43 4.26 7.99
C ILE A 128 -5.88 2.97 7.28
N GLU A 129 -6.51 2.06 8.02
CA GLU A 129 -6.94 0.78 7.47
C GLU A 129 -8.05 0.93 6.40
N LEU A 130 -9.02 1.81 6.65
CA LEU A 130 -10.11 2.12 5.70
C LEU A 130 -9.55 2.64 4.38
N PHE A 131 -8.67 3.63 4.41
CA PHE A 131 -8.18 4.24 3.16
C PHE A 131 -7.10 3.42 2.47
N ASN A 132 -6.35 2.57 3.19
CA ASN A 132 -5.56 1.52 2.55
C ASN A 132 -6.43 0.53 1.81
N TRP A 133 -7.55 0.11 2.41
CA TRP A 133 -8.48 -0.82 1.77
C TRP A 133 -9.20 -0.18 0.58
N ILE A 134 -9.68 1.05 0.69
CA ILE A 134 -10.27 1.80 -0.44
C ILE A 134 -9.23 2.00 -1.56
N GLY A 135 -7.98 2.30 -1.20
CA GLY A 135 -6.87 2.49 -2.15
C GLY A 135 -6.59 1.28 -3.04
N GLN A 136 -6.97 0.07 -2.61
CA GLN A 136 -6.86 -1.14 -3.43
C GLN A 136 -7.85 -1.18 -4.60
N TYR A 137 -8.92 -0.37 -4.54
CA TYR A 137 -9.98 -0.36 -5.55
C TYR A 137 -10.10 0.98 -6.28
N ALA A 138 -9.58 2.06 -5.70
CA ALA A 138 -9.76 3.41 -6.21
C ALA A 138 -8.55 4.31 -5.94
N ASP A 139 -8.18 5.12 -6.93
CA ASP A 139 -7.15 6.13 -6.80
C ASP A 139 -7.59 7.23 -5.81
N ILE A 140 -6.77 7.49 -4.80
CA ILE A 140 -7.00 8.61 -3.86
C ILE A 140 -6.38 9.87 -4.43
N SER A 141 -7.18 10.93 -4.59
CA SER A 141 -6.68 12.20 -5.15
C SER A 141 -5.73 12.91 -4.19
N LYS A 142 -4.79 13.70 -4.74
CA LYS A 142 -3.86 14.52 -3.95
C LYS A 142 -4.59 15.46 -2.98
N GLU A 143 -5.68 16.08 -3.45
CA GLU A 143 -6.51 16.97 -2.62
C GLU A 143 -7.18 16.23 -1.45
N PHE A 144 -7.55 14.97 -1.65
CA PHE A 144 -8.10 14.16 -0.57
C PHE A 144 -7.01 13.74 0.42
N ILE A 145 -5.80 13.41 -0.04
CA ILE A 145 -4.65 13.16 0.84
C ILE A 145 -4.31 14.37 1.71
N MET A 146 -4.35 15.58 1.15
CA MET A 146 -4.12 16.81 1.94
C MET A 146 -5.16 17.01 3.04
N ARG A 147 -6.39 16.51 2.87
CA ARG A 147 -7.40 16.48 3.94
C ARG A 147 -7.13 15.37 4.95
N LEU A 148 -6.70 14.19 4.50
CA LEU A 148 -6.29 13.09 5.38
C LEU A 148 -5.12 13.47 6.29
N GLU A 149 -4.16 14.28 5.81
CA GLU A 149 -3.04 14.81 6.61
C GLU A 149 -3.49 15.67 7.80
N LYS A 150 -4.75 16.14 7.82
CA LYS A 150 -5.32 16.88 8.96
C LYS A 150 -5.79 15.97 10.10
N ILE A 151 -6.02 14.68 9.82
CA ILE A 151 -6.55 13.70 10.78
C ILE A 151 -5.56 12.56 11.08
N VAL A 152 -4.74 12.18 10.11
CA VAL A 152 -3.67 11.18 10.25
C VAL A 152 -2.33 11.92 10.38
N PRO A 153 -1.52 11.63 11.41
CA PRO A 153 -0.18 12.23 11.53
C PRO A 153 0.64 12.02 10.25
N ARG A 154 1.31 13.07 9.74
CA ARG A 154 2.09 12.99 8.48
C ARG A 154 3.10 11.83 8.44
N ARG A 155 3.70 11.50 9.58
CA ARG A 155 4.64 10.36 9.72
C ARG A 155 3.99 8.98 9.48
N ASN A 156 2.66 8.90 9.57
CA ASN A 156 1.86 7.71 9.31
C ASN A 156 1.31 7.70 7.87
N ILE A 157 1.61 8.69 7.04
CA ILE A 157 1.23 8.71 5.62
C ILE A 157 2.50 8.52 4.80
N ILE A 158 2.54 7.49 3.96
CA ILE A 158 3.69 7.21 3.08
C ILE A 158 3.26 7.44 1.64
N LYS A 159 3.94 8.38 0.98
CA LYS A 159 3.69 8.76 -0.41
C LYS A 159 4.65 7.99 -1.31
N ILE A 160 4.10 7.21 -2.23
CA ILE A 160 4.85 6.32 -3.13
C ILE A 160 4.60 6.75 -4.58
N PHE A 161 5.67 7.03 -5.31
CA PHE A 161 5.63 7.18 -6.76
C PHE A 161 6.09 5.88 -7.39
N HIS A 162 5.23 5.19 -8.13
CA HIS A 162 5.55 3.93 -8.77
C HIS A 162 5.47 4.11 -10.29
N TYR A 163 6.61 4.04 -10.97
CA TYR A 163 6.69 4.23 -12.42
C TYR A 163 7.34 3.04 -13.10
N GLY A 164 6.75 2.60 -14.18
CA GLY A 164 7.32 1.55 -15.01
C GLY A 164 6.27 0.57 -15.51
N GLU A 165 6.68 -0.63 -15.91
CA GLU A 165 5.83 -1.61 -16.59
C GLU A 165 5.15 -1.10 -17.88
N LEU A 166 4.73 -1.98 -18.77
CA LEU A 166 4.01 -1.56 -19.98
C LEU A 166 2.50 -1.42 -19.76
N HIS A 167 1.96 -2.11 -18.76
CA HIS A 167 0.52 -2.24 -18.54
C HIS A 167 0.18 -1.97 -17.08
N ARG A 168 -0.97 -1.30 -16.83
CA ARG A 168 -1.43 -1.01 -15.47
C ARG A 168 -1.60 -2.26 -14.61
N GLY A 169 -2.13 -3.34 -15.19
CA GLY A 169 -2.30 -4.63 -14.50
C GLY A 169 -0.99 -5.30 -14.06
N HIS A 170 0.17 -4.88 -14.58
CA HIS A 170 1.46 -5.35 -14.09
C HIS A 170 1.90 -4.61 -12.82
N LEU A 171 1.62 -3.30 -12.74
CA LEU A 171 1.89 -2.48 -11.54
C LEU A 171 1.08 -2.95 -10.34
N GLU A 172 -0.15 -3.42 -10.59
CA GLU A 172 -1.10 -3.87 -9.56
C GLU A 172 -0.53 -4.98 -8.65
N TYR A 173 0.38 -5.83 -9.13
CA TYR A 173 1.01 -6.87 -8.30
C TYR A 173 1.82 -6.28 -7.15
N LEU A 174 2.68 -5.29 -7.45
CA LEU A 174 3.48 -4.63 -6.44
C LEU A 174 2.61 -3.68 -5.59
N ASP A 175 1.70 -2.92 -6.21
CA ASP A 175 0.81 -2.02 -5.48
C ASP A 175 -0.02 -2.78 -4.43
N SER A 176 -0.58 -3.93 -4.82
CA SER A 176 -1.31 -4.82 -3.90
C SER A 176 -0.43 -5.35 -2.77
N ALA A 177 0.83 -5.70 -3.07
CA ALA A 177 1.79 -6.15 -2.06
C ALA A 177 2.14 -5.06 -1.05
N LEU A 178 2.23 -3.80 -1.49
CA LEU A 178 2.58 -2.67 -0.63
C LEU A 178 1.46 -2.34 0.37
N HIS A 179 0.18 -2.53 0.02
CA HIS A 179 -0.96 -2.24 0.89
C HIS A 179 -1.05 -3.05 2.22
N ARG A 180 -0.08 -3.90 2.54
CA ARG A 180 0.00 -4.62 3.85
C ARG A 180 0.69 -3.85 4.97
N LEU A 181 0.98 -2.56 4.78
CA LEU A 181 1.57 -1.71 5.81
C LEU A 181 0.51 -1.23 6.81
N GLU A 182 0.14 -2.08 7.78
CA GLU A 182 -0.98 -1.85 8.71
C GLU A 182 -0.90 -0.53 9.51
N ARG A 183 0.32 -0.02 9.75
CA ARG A 183 0.55 1.20 10.55
C ARG A 183 0.58 2.48 9.73
N TYR A 184 0.57 2.37 8.40
CA TYR A 184 0.81 3.50 7.50
C TYR A 184 -0.29 3.59 6.45
N LEU A 185 -0.86 4.77 6.28
CA LEU A 185 -1.71 5.07 5.13
C LEU A 185 -0.82 5.25 3.91
N LEU A 186 -1.05 4.44 2.87
CA LEU A 186 -0.29 4.51 1.64
C LEU A 186 -1.04 5.33 0.61
N TRP A 187 -0.32 6.27 0.00
CA TRP A 187 -0.76 6.96 -1.19
C TRP A 187 0.18 6.59 -2.33
N ILE A 188 -0.28 5.71 -3.20
CA ILE A 188 0.51 5.21 -4.33
C ILE A 188 0.01 5.90 -5.60
N LYS A 189 0.93 6.59 -6.29
CA LYS A 189 0.70 7.09 -7.64
C LYS A 189 1.42 6.18 -8.62
N SER A 190 0.66 5.30 -9.26
CA SER A 190 1.18 4.31 -10.20
C SER A 190 0.98 4.76 -11.65
N ILE A 191 2.06 4.82 -12.40
CA ILE A 191 2.09 5.34 -13.77
C ILE A 191 2.80 4.31 -14.66
N PRO A 192 2.10 3.73 -15.66
CA PRO A 192 2.73 2.84 -16.61
C PRO A 192 3.80 3.59 -17.43
N THR A 193 4.78 2.86 -17.95
CA THR A 193 5.83 3.43 -18.82
C THR A 193 5.21 4.24 -19.95
N GLU A 194 5.52 5.54 -19.97
CA GLU A 194 5.06 6.45 -21.02
C GLU A 194 6.15 6.56 -22.09
N LYS A 195 5.76 6.27 -23.33
CA LYS A 195 6.68 6.33 -24.49
C LYS A 195 6.77 7.74 -25.04
N ASP A 196 5.77 8.59 -24.77
CA ASP A 196 5.79 10.00 -25.12
C ASP A 196 6.71 10.79 -24.16
N LYS A 197 7.89 11.14 -24.65
CA LYS A 197 8.90 11.91 -23.91
C LYS A 197 8.39 13.27 -23.41
N ASN A 198 7.29 13.82 -23.94
CA ASN A 198 6.77 15.09 -23.46
C ASN A 198 5.97 14.97 -22.16
N LYS A 199 5.42 13.78 -21.86
CA LYS A 199 4.62 13.52 -20.66
C LYS A 199 5.43 13.02 -19.47
N VAL A 200 6.56 12.33 -19.72
CA VAL A 200 7.45 11.85 -18.66
C VAL A 200 7.92 12.99 -17.73
N PRO A 201 8.40 14.15 -18.24
CA PRO A 201 8.88 15.22 -17.37
C PRO A 201 7.81 15.81 -16.46
N SER A 202 6.53 15.88 -16.87
CA SER A 202 5.49 16.47 -16.02
C SER A 202 5.21 15.63 -14.77
N GLU A 203 5.29 14.30 -14.89
CA GLU A 203 5.07 13.41 -13.76
C GLU A 203 6.26 13.41 -12.79
N PHE A 204 7.48 13.39 -13.33
CA PHE A 204 8.72 13.34 -12.55
C PHE A 204 9.01 14.64 -11.79
N ARG A 205 8.44 15.79 -12.20
CA ARG A 205 8.58 17.04 -11.43
C ARG A 205 8.02 16.93 -10.00
N SER A 206 7.13 15.98 -9.75
CA SER A 206 6.54 15.74 -8.44
C SER A 206 7.34 14.80 -7.55
N LEU A 207 8.46 14.20 -8.01
CA LEU A 207 9.27 13.26 -7.22
C LEU A 207 9.63 13.76 -5.80
N PRO A 208 9.97 15.05 -5.58
CA PRO A 208 10.26 15.55 -4.23
C PRO A 208 9.10 15.49 -3.24
N GLU A 209 7.86 15.26 -3.69
CA GLU A 209 6.69 15.13 -2.82
C GLU A 209 6.56 13.72 -2.21
N TYR A 210 7.22 12.72 -2.79
CA TYR A 210 7.10 11.32 -2.39
C TYR A 210 8.18 10.93 -1.40
N ASP A 211 7.84 10.00 -0.50
CA ASP A 211 8.74 9.43 0.51
C ASP A 211 9.54 8.26 -0.09
N VAL A 212 8.92 7.54 -1.04
CA VAL A 212 9.52 6.41 -1.77
C VAL A 212 9.26 6.55 -3.28
N VAL A 213 10.31 6.33 -4.09
CA VAL A 213 10.21 6.27 -5.55
C VAL A 213 10.56 4.86 -6.01
N ILE A 214 9.68 4.23 -6.78
CA ILE A 214 9.83 2.88 -7.31
C ILE A 214 9.91 2.95 -8.83
N LEU A 215 10.96 2.37 -9.42
CA LEU A 215 11.07 2.14 -10.85
C LEU A 215 10.98 0.63 -11.12
N SER A 216 9.87 0.18 -11.72
CA SER A 216 9.61 -1.25 -11.97
C SER A 216 9.71 -1.62 -13.44
N ASP A 217 10.58 -2.58 -13.77
CA ASP A 217 10.84 -3.07 -15.15
C ASP A 217 10.80 -1.98 -16.24
N VAL A 218 11.48 -0.86 -16.01
CA VAL A 218 11.50 0.27 -16.94
C VAL A 218 12.91 0.55 -17.41
N SER A 219 13.07 0.82 -18.70
CA SER A 219 14.36 1.24 -19.26
C SER A 219 14.59 2.71 -18.91
N ILE A 220 15.79 3.05 -18.44
CA ILE A 220 16.15 4.41 -18.01
C ILE A 220 15.92 5.48 -19.10
N LYS A 221 15.94 5.09 -20.38
CA LYS A 221 15.62 5.99 -21.51
C LYS A 221 14.17 6.52 -21.54
N TYR A 222 13.27 5.88 -20.78
CA TYR A 222 11.88 6.30 -20.59
C TYR A 222 11.68 7.05 -19.26
N CYS A 223 12.77 7.38 -18.56
CA CYS A 223 12.75 8.17 -17.34
C CYS A 223 13.31 9.57 -17.60
N ASP A 224 12.95 10.52 -16.74
CA ASP A 224 13.63 11.82 -16.68
C ASP A 224 14.89 11.67 -15.79
N VAL A 225 16.04 11.42 -16.43
CA VAL A 225 17.31 11.12 -15.75
C VAL A 225 17.78 12.28 -14.87
N ASP A 226 17.59 13.52 -15.32
CA ASP A 226 18.04 14.70 -14.57
C ASP A 226 17.22 14.89 -13.28
N LEU A 227 15.90 14.65 -13.35
CA LEU A 227 15.05 14.66 -12.17
C LEU A 227 15.31 13.47 -11.24
N LEU A 228 15.64 12.29 -11.77
CA LEU A 228 16.07 11.15 -10.95
C LEU A 228 17.40 11.39 -10.24
N ARG A 229 18.40 11.94 -10.93
CA ARG A 229 19.68 12.34 -10.30
C ARG A 229 19.45 13.38 -9.21
N SER A 230 18.59 14.36 -9.47
CA SER A 230 18.21 15.37 -8.47
C SER A 230 17.52 14.74 -7.26
N PHE A 231 16.61 13.79 -7.48
CA PHE A 231 15.97 13.06 -6.38
C PHE A 231 17.00 12.26 -5.57
N LEU A 232 17.94 11.57 -6.21
CA LEU A 232 19.00 10.83 -5.53
C LEU A 232 19.92 11.76 -4.69
N GLU A 233 20.36 12.88 -5.25
CA GLU A 233 21.31 13.77 -4.57
C GLU A 233 20.66 14.60 -3.45
N TYR A 234 19.42 15.05 -3.61
CA TYR A 234 18.77 15.92 -2.62
C TYR A 234 17.81 15.15 -1.70
N GLU A 235 16.95 14.33 -2.26
CA GLU A 235 15.86 13.71 -1.49
C GLU A 235 16.34 12.42 -0.81
N VAL A 236 17.06 11.54 -1.52
CA VAL A 236 17.63 10.32 -0.92
C VAL A 236 18.82 10.70 -0.04
N LYS A 237 19.89 11.26 -0.63
CA LYS A 237 21.15 11.47 0.07
C LYS A 237 21.07 12.45 1.22
N GLN A 238 20.38 13.58 1.08
CA GLN A 238 20.35 14.61 2.11
C GLN A 238 19.14 14.46 3.05
N ARG A 239 17.97 14.10 2.52
CA ARG A 239 16.71 14.07 3.31
C ARG A 239 16.31 12.69 3.82
N GLY A 240 17.01 11.63 3.42
CA GLY A 240 16.78 10.30 3.96
C GLY A 240 15.65 9.51 3.29
N LYS A 241 15.21 9.93 2.09
CA LYS A 241 14.19 9.20 1.34
C LYS A 241 14.74 7.92 0.71
N SER A 242 13.84 7.12 0.12
CA SER A 242 14.19 5.84 -0.48
C SER A 242 13.86 5.76 -1.97
N MET A 243 14.73 5.08 -2.72
CA MET A 243 14.45 4.66 -4.10
C MET A 243 14.49 3.14 -4.19
N ILE A 244 13.56 2.53 -4.91
CA ILE A 244 13.52 1.09 -5.20
C ILE A 244 13.65 0.89 -6.71
N LEU A 245 14.53 -0.01 -7.12
CA LEU A 245 14.61 -0.53 -8.48
C LEU A 245 14.22 -2.01 -8.46
N THR A 246 13.35 -2.44 -9.36
CA THR A 246 13.07 -3.86 -9.57
C THR A 246 13.76 -4.35 -10.84
N GLY A 247 14.01 -5.65 -10.91
CA GLY A 247 14.58 -6.31 -12.06
C GLY A 247 13.59 -6.43 -13.21
N GLY A 248 14.04 -7.10 -14.27
CA GLY A 248 13.32 -7.25 -15.52
C GLY A 248 14.17 -6.90 -16.74
N TYR A 249 13.51 -6.64 -17.85
CA TYR A 249 14.12 -6.23 -19.11
C TYR A 249 14.61 -4.78 -19.09
N GLY A 250 13.99 -3.92 -18.29
CA GLY A 250 14.27 -2.50 -18.16
C GLY A 250 15.52 -2.18 -17.34
N LEU A 251 15.82 -2.99 -16.32
CA LEU A 251 17.01 -2.82 -15.48
C LEU A 251 18.27 -3.28 -16.23
N THR A 252 18.97 -2.34 -16.85
CA THR A 252 20.18 -2.61 -17.65
C THR A 252 21.40 -1.84 -17.14
N LYS A 253 22.57 -2.11 -17.74
CA LYS A 253 23.81 -1.35 -17.52
C LYS A 253 23.68 0.15 -17.78
N GLU A 254 22.69 0.58 -18.55
CA GLU A 254 22.44 2.01 -18.80
C GLU A 254 22.11 2.75 -17.49
N TYR A 255 21.48 2.09 -16.51
CA TYR A 255 21.26 2.68 -15.18
C TYR A 255 22.57 3.07 -14.51
N ASN A 256 23.63 2.26 -14.64
CA ASN A 256 24.94 2.61 -14.10
C ASN A 256 25.60 3.78 -14.82
N LEU A 257 25.41 3.90 -16.14
CA LEU A 257 25.95 4.99 -16.95
C LEU A 257 25.23 6.30 -16.65
N GLU A 258 23.91 6.25 -16.51
CA GLU A 258 23.08 7.42 -16.32
C GLU A 258 23.00 7.85 -14.85
N LEU A 259 22.78 6.95 -13.90
CA LEU A 259 22.64 7.35 -12.50
C LEU A 259 23.96 7.36 -11.73
N GLY A 260 24.93 6.52 -12.10
CA GLY A 260 26.20 6.39 -11.39
C GLY A 260 26.22 5.21 -10.42
N ARG A 261 27.39 4.57 -10.29
CA ARG A 261 27.58 3.38 -9.43
C ARG A 261 27.51 3.73 -7.95
N GLU A 262 27.88 4.95 -7.60
CA GLU A 262 27.86 5.51 -6.26
C GLU A 262 26.44 5.65 -5.69
N TYR A 263 25.42 5.78 -6.54
CA TYR A 263 24.03 5.80 -6.08
C TYR A 263 23.40 4.41 -6.09
N LEU A 264 23.78 3.55 -7.03
CA LEU A 264 23.22 2.20 -7.13
C LEU A 264 23.88 1.19 -6.19
N GLY A 265 25.07 1.50 -5.67
CA GLY A 265 25.80 0.58 -4.79
C GLY A 265 26.40 -0.64 -5.50
N GLY A 266 26.51 -0.61 -6.82
CA GLY A 266 27.03 -1.75 -7.59
C GLY A 266 26.79 -1.63 -9.10
N GLU A 267 27.00 -2.74 -9.81
CA GLU A 267 26.86 -2.85 -11.26
C GLU A 267 25.74 -3.81 -11.66
N VAL A 268 24.85 -3.36 -12.55
CA VAL A 268 23.86 -4.20 -13.21
C VAL A 268 24.57 -5.08 -14.25
N GLY A 269 24.32 -6.37 -14.18
CA GLY A 269 24.92 -7.39 -15.03
C GLY A 269 24.00 -7.84 -16.17
N GLU A 270 24.25 -9.07 -16.61
CA GLU A 270 23.40 -9.73 -17.61
C GLU A 270 22.13 -10.29 -16.98
N ARG A 271 21.19 -10.72 -17.82
CA ARG A 271 19.93 -11.30 -17.40
C ARG A 271 20.04 -12.82 -17.34
N PHE A 272 19.59 -13.41 -16.25
CA PHE A 272 19.36 -14.83 -16.11
C PHE A 272 17.88 -15.13 -16.30
N GLN A 273 17.52 -16.09 -17.15
CA GLN A 273 16.12 -16.45 -17.40
C GLN A 273 15.98 -17.89 -17.92
N GLY A 274 14.76 -18.43 -17.86
CA GLY A 274 14.42 -19.72 -18.46
C GLY A 274 14.47 -20.91 -17.50
N VAL A 275 14.87 -20.68 -16.25
CA VAL A 275 14.83 -21.67 -15.16
C VAL A 275 14.23 -20.99 -13.93
N VAL A 276 13.43 -21.73 -13.16
CA VAL A 276 12.92 -21.25 -11.88
C VAL A 276 14.07 -21.19 -10.87
N VAL A 277 14.24 -20.03 -10.24
CA VAL A 277 15.19 -19.80 -9.14
C VAL A 277 14.43 -19.40 -7.89
N LYS A 278 15.06 -19.59 -6.73
CA LYS A 278 14.45 -19.27 -5.43
C LYS A 278 15.37 -18.39 -4.59
N ILE A 279 14.79 -17.58 -3.72
CA ILE A 279 15.56 -16.95 -2.64
C ILE A 279 15.94 -18.04 -1.63
N ALA A 280 17.22 -18.36 -1.54
CA ALA A 280 17.73 -19.46 -0.68
C ALA A 280 18.35 -19.00 0.63
N LYS A 281 18.85 -17.76 0.68
CA LYS A 281 19.46 -17.17 1.88
C LYS A 281 18.96 -15.74 2.00
N SER A 282 18.55 -15.34 3.19
CA SER A 282 18.06 -13.98 3.43
C SER A 282 18.25 -13.57 4.88
N LYS A 283 18.55 -12.30 5.12
CA LYS A 283 18.50 -11.73 6.47
C LYS A 283 17.03 -11.63 6.90
N ASP A 284 16.73 -12.09 8.10
CA ASP A 284 15.38 -12.13 8.68
C ASP A 284 14.33 -12.84 7.80
N ASP A 285 14.75 -13.84 7.03
CA ASP A 285 13.89 -14.64 6.16
C ASP A 285 13.09 -13.84 5.11
N ILE A 286 13.54 -12.63 4.75
CA ILE A 286 12.87 -11.80 3.73
C ILE A 286 12.79 -12.56 2.41
N GLY A 287 11.55 -12.90 2.00
CA GLY A 287 11.26 -13.58 0.74
C GLY A 287 11.78 -15.02 0.64
N LEU A 288 12.23 -15.63 1.74
CA LEU A 288 12.83 -16.97 1.72
C LEU A 288 11.89 -17.99 1.06
N GLY A 289 12.40 -18.74 0.09
CA GLY A 289 11.66 -19.78 -0.63
C GLY A 289 10.80 -19.28 -1.80
N LEU A 290 10.59 -17.97 -1.96
CA LEU A 290 9.88 -17.42 -3.11
C LEU A 290 10.62 -17.78 -4.41
N ALA A 291 9.85 -18.19 -5.41
CA ALA A 291 10.30 -18.66 -6.71
C ALA A 291 10.01 -17.68 -7.86
N PHE A 292 10.98 -17.51 -8.76
CA PHE A 292 10.94 -16.56 -9.89
C PHE A 292 11.52 -17.22 -11.15
N LYS A 293 11.18 -16.71 -12.34
CA LYS A 293 11.63 -17.26 -13.64
C LYS A 293 12.81 -16.54 -14.27
N GLY A 294 13.30 -15.49 -13.63
CA GLY A 294 14.46 -14.74 -14.08
C GLY A 294 14.86 -13.63 -13.12
N PHE A 295 16.06 -13.11 -13.29
CA PHE A 295 16.59 -11.97 -12.53
C PHE A 295 17.74 -11.31 -13.32
N ASN A 296 18.11 -10.10 -12.95
CA ASN A 296 19.31 -9.42 -13.41
C ASN A 296 20.45 -9.76 -12.46
N HIS A 297 21.59 -10.23 -12.97
CA HIS A 297 22.79 -10.28 -12.13
C HIS A 297 23.10 -8.86 -11.64
N PHE A 298 23.52 -8.75 -10.39
CA PHE A 298 23.95 -7.50 -9.81
C PHE A 298 25.22 -7.74 -9.00
N ARG A 299 26.26 -6.93 -9.25
CA ARG A 299 27.51 -6.99 -8.52
C ARG A 299 27.59 -5.81 -7.55
N PRO A 300 27.28 -6.01 -6.25
CA PRO A 300 27.36 -4.95 -5.27
C PRO A 300 28.82 -4.54 -5.04
N THR A 301 29.03 -3.27 -4.76
CA THR A 301 30.34 -2.72 -4.36
C THR A 301 30.69 -3.18 -2.94
N ASN A 302 29.68 -3.30 -2.06
CA ASN A 302 29.83 -3.82 -0.71
C ASN A 302 28.98 -5.09 -0.52
N PRO A 303 29.60 -6.28 -0.35
CA PRO A 303 28.87 -7.52 -0.10
C PRO A 303 28.00 -7.50 1.17
N GLU A 304 28.32 -6.68 2.18
CA GLU A 304 27.54 -6.59 3.42
C GLU A 304 26.15 -5.96 3.22
N GLU A 305 25.97 -5.22 2.12
CA GLU A 305 24.70 -4.59 1.73
C GLU A 305 23.71 -5.58 1.08
N VAL A 306 24.15 -6.79 0.79
CA VAL A 306 23.26 -7.84 0.29
C VAL A 306 22.40 -8.36 1.44
N VAL A 307 21.10 -8.40 1.20
CA VAL A 307 20.08 -8.87 2.15
C VAL A 307 19.65 -10.29 1.82
N ALA A 308 19.49 -10.61 0.53
CA ALA A 308 19.03 -11.91 0.09
C ALA A 308 19.82 -12.40 -1.14
N TYR A 309 19.87 -13.72 -1.33
CA TYR A 309 20.60 -14.40 -2.40
C TYR A 309 19.73 -15.45 -3.10
N TRP A 310 19.95 -15.59 -4.41
CA TRP A 310 19.38 -16.65 -5.24
C TRP A 310 20.06 -18.00 -5.01
N ASP A 311 19.32 -19.10 -5.18
CA ASP A 311 19.79 -20.48 -5.05
C ASP A 311 20.68 -20.96 -6.21
N LYS A 312 20.65 -20.27 -7.35
CA LYS A 312 21.31 -20.70 -8.57
C LYS A 312 22.84 -20.62 -8.51
N ASP A 313 23.36 -19.50 -8.03
CA ASP A 313 24.79 -19.18 -8.08
C ASP A 313 25.23 -18.18 -7.00
N ASP A 314 24.47 -18.08 -5.90
CA ASP A 314 24.66 -17.07 -4.85
C ASP A 314 24.68 -15.62 -5.39
N SER A 315 24.04 -15.35 -6.55
CA SER A 315 23.82 -13.98 -7.00
C SER A 315 22.88 -13.24 -6.03
N PRO A 316 23.08 -11.93 -5.80
CA PRO A 316 22.20 -11.12 -4.96
C PRO A 316 20.77 -11.04 -5.50
N ALA A 317 19.80 -11.36 -4.64
CA ALA A 317 18.37 -11.19 -4.87
C ALA A 317 17.86 -9.81 -4.42
N LEU A 318 18.37 -9.32 -3.28
CA LEU A 318 17.98 -8.04 -2.69
C LEU A 318 19.21 -7.33 -2.13
N ILE A 319 19.42 -6.08 -2.53
CA ILE A 319 20.51 -5.22 -2.08
C ILE A 319 19.91 -3.96 -1.45
N VAL A 320 20.48 -3.51 -0.33
CA VAL A 320 20.11 -2.25 0.32
C VAL A 320 21.37 -1.40 0.46
N HIS A 321 21.54 -0.46 -0.46
CA HIS A 321 22.69 0.45 -0.50
C HIS A 321 22.38 1.76 0.24
N LYS A 322 23.27 2.19 1.12
CA LYS A 322 23.12 3.46 1.84
C LYS A 322 23.68 4.61 1.02
N VAL A 323 22.85 5.60 0.73
CA VAL A 323 23.23 6.82 0.02
C VAL A 323 22.98 8.00 0.96
N GLY A 324 24.05 8.53 1.58
CA GLY A 324 23.93 9.59 2.59
C GLY A 324 23.01 9.19 3.74
N ASN A 325 21.93 9.95 3.94
CA ASN A 325 20.90 9.69 4.94
C ASN A 325 19.84 8.68 4.47
N GLY A 326 19.74 8.44 3.16
CA GLY A 326 18.71 7.61 2.54
C GLY A 326 19.25 6.29 2.02
N LYS A 327 18.42 5.59 1.24
CA LYS A 327 18.76 4.26 0.71
C LYS A 327 18.28 4.08 -0.72
N VAL A 328 19.04 3.27 -1.47
CA VAL A 328 18.61 2.70 -2.75
C VAL A 328 18.51 1.19 -2.57
N ILE A 329 17.33 0.65 -2.84
CA ILE A 329 17.02 -0.76 -2.73
C ILE A 329 16.92 -1.34 -4.14
N ILE A 330 17.57 -2.48 -4.38
CA ILE A 330 17.53 -3.17 -5.66
C ILE A 330 17.03 -4.59 -5.42
N PHE A 331 15.83 -4.89 -5.91
CA PHE A 331 15.32 -6.25 -6.03
C PHE A 331 15.62 -6.73 -7.44
N THR A 332 16.42 -7.78 -7.59
CA THR A 332 16.99 -8.13 -8.91
C THR A 332 16.05 -8.94 -9.80
N SER A 333 14.90 -9.36 -9.30
CA SER A 333 13.84 -9.96 -10.11
C SER A 333 12.69 -8.98 -10.31
N ASP A 334 11.73 -9.41 -11.13
CA ASP A 334 10.58 -8.63 -11.55
C ASP A 334 9.43 -8.78 -10.53
N CYS A 335 8.62 -7.74 -10.41
CA CYS A 335 7.40 -7.73 -9.60
C CYS A 335 6.14 -8.03 -10.41
N SER A 336 6.29 -8.31 -11.71
CA SER A 336 5.20 -8.62 -12.63
C SER A 336 5.51 -9.86 -13.49
N PRO A 337 4.53 -10.37 -14.26
CA PRO A 337 4.78 -11.43 -15.22
C PRO A 337 5.71 -10.99 -16.36
N ALA A 338 6.58 -11.87 -16.87
CA ALA A 338 6.61 -13.31 -16.61
C ALA A 338 7.56 -13.72 -15.47
N TRP A 339 8.60 -12.92 -15.18
CA TRP A 339 9.68 -13.29 -14.26
C TRP A 339 9.21 -13.41 -12.81
N GLY A 340 8.27 -12.56 -12.39
CA GLY A 340 7.67 -12.59 -11.06
C GLY A 340 6.92 -13.89 -10.72
N THR A 341 6.51 -14.66 -11.74
CA THR A 341 5.71 -15.88 -11.50
C THR A 341 6.59 -17.05 -11.04
N PRO A 342 6.09 -17.92 -10.13
CA PRO A 342 4.72 -17.94 -9.58
C PRO A 342 4.49 -17.06 -8.35
N SER A 343 5.51 -16.42 -7.78
CA SER A 343 5.43 -15.83 -6.44
C SER A 343 4.65 -14.53 -6.32
N ILE A 344 4.62 -13.69 -7.36
CA ILE A 344 4.02 -12.34 -7.28
C ILE A 344 2.55 -12.29 -6.82
N GLY A 345 1.81 -13.40 -6.92
CA GLY A 345 0.42 -13.49 -6.46
C GLY A 345 0.24 -14.07 -5.04
N THR A 346 1.32 -14.46 -4.35
CA THR A 346 1.22 -15.16 -3.07
C THR A 346 1.28 -14.23 -1.87
N GLU A 347 0.80 -14.70 -0.71
CA GLU A 347 0.83 -13.93 0.53
C GLU A 347 2.25 -13.69 1.05
N GLU A 348 3.16 -14.62 0.78
CA GLU A 348 4.59 -14.53 1.12
C GLU A 348 5.29 -13.43 0.32
N PHE A 349 4.89 -13.19 -0.94
CA PHE A 349 5.40 -12.06 -1.71
C PHE A 349 4.96 -10.72 -1.12
N LYS A 350 3.71 -10.63 -0.70
CA LYS A 350 3.22 -9.43 0.00
C LYS A 350 3.94 -9.21 1.33
N GLU A 351 4.19 -10.28 2.07
CA GLU A 351 4.95 -10.25 3.33
C GLU A 351 6.41 -9.81 3.11
N MET A 352 7.06 -10.29 2.04
CA MET A 352 8.40 -9.83 1.65
C MET A 352 8.43 -8.31 1.45
N TRP A 353 7.49 -7.75 0.68
CA TRP A 353 7.44 -6.30 0.42
C TRP A 353 7.08 -5.48 1.64
N ARG A 354 6.20 -5.98 2.51
CA ARG A 354 5.93 -5.36 3.82
C ARG A 354 7.22 -5.21 4.62
N GLN A 355 8.00 -6.28 4.73
CA GLN A 355 9.28 -6.26 5.46
C GLN A 355 10.31 -5.31 4.82
N ILE A 356 10.42 -5.31 3.49
CA ILE A 356 11.33 -4.39 2.77
C ILE A 356 10.97 -2.93 3.11
N MET A 357 9.68 -2.58 2.99
CA MET A 357 9.21 -1.22 3.23
C MET A 357 9.41 -0.80 4.69
N GLU A 358 9.00 -1.62 5.64
CA GLU A 358 9.15 -1.30 7.07
C GLU A 358 10.63 -1.16 7.44
N LYS A 359 11.46 -2.16 7.15
CA LYS A 359 12.84 -2.21 7.64
C LYS A 359 13.75 -1.22 6.93
N TYR A 360 13.57 -1.05 5.62
CA TYR A 360 14.53 -0.33 4.80
C TYR A 360 14.01 1.02 4.33
N CYS A 361 12.73 1.16 4.00
CA CYS A 361 12.22 2.41 3.43
C CYS A 361 11.71 3.41 4.47
N ILE A 362 11.04 2.95 5.53
CA ILE A 362 10.26 3.80 6.44
C ILE A 362 10.90 3.93 7.84
N SER A 363 11.61 2.91 8.34
CA SER A 363 12.19 2.93 9.71
C SER A 363 13.48 3.75 9.85
N GLY A 364 13.48 5.00 9.40
CA GLY A 364 14.61 5.96 9.47
C GLY A 364 14.43 7.03 10.53
#